data_AF-A0A1E8F9B2-F1
#
_entry.id   AF-A0A1E8F9B2-F1
#
_cell.length_a   1.000
_cell.length_b   1.000
_cell.length_c   1.000
_cell.angle_alpha   90.00
_cell.angle_beta   90.00
_cell.angle_gamma   90.00
#
_symmetry.space_group_name_H-M   'P 1'
#
loop_
_entity.id
_entity.type
_entity.pdbx_description
1 polymer ?
#
loop_
_entity_poly.entity_id
_entity_poly.type
_entity_poly.pdbx_seq_one_letter_code
_entity_poly.pdbx_strand_id
1 'polypeptide(L)'
;MFELIVTRLHRKVIALLVVVTAILTATVYTLSSPATEPEVTGRLGEHYARLLAPAVEKSDKQEINRILASMTADEDIILAAVYSLQGERVARQGSPETLVALLREDAHRVSKLSPIAIETQTVAYLHWLTSPKTSK
;
A
#
# COMPACT_ATOMS: atom_id res chain seq x y z
N MET A 1 17.41 52.22 -24.19
CA MET A 1 18.46 51.46 -23.45
C MET A 1 17.91 50.63 -22.29
N PHE A 2 16.77 51.01 -21.67
CA PHE A 2 16.14 50.25 -20.56
C PHE A 2 15.45 48.94 -20.98
N GLU A 3 14.84 48.85 -22.16
CA GLU A 3 14.09 47.64 -22.58
C GLU A 3 14.98 46.40 -22.83
N LEU A 4 16.24 46.61 -23.22
CA LEU A 4 17.20 45.52 -23.47
C LEU A 4 17.68 44.84 -22.17
N ILE A 5 17.60 45.55 -21.04
CA ILE A 5 18.03 45.05 -19.73
C ILE A 5 16.91 44.20 -19.11
N VAL A 6 15.66 44.65 -19.22
CA VAL A 6 14.48 43.95 -18.70
C VAL A 6 14.32 42.59 -19.36
N THR A 7 14.45 42.51 -20.70
CA THR A 7 14.36 41.25 -21.46
C THR A 7 15.46 40.25 -21.11
N ARG A 8 16.70 40.71 -20.91
CA ARG A 8 17.82 39.85 -20.49
C ARG A 8 17.67 39.36 -19.05
N LEU A 9 17.12 40.19 -18.16
CA LEU A 9 16.86 39.81 -16.76
C LEU A 9 15.70 38.80 -16.67
N HIS A 10 14.61 39.01 -17.41
CA HIS A 10 13.48 38.07 -17.48
C HIS A 10 13.91 36.70 -18.00
N ARG A 11 14.77 36.64 -19.03
CA ARG A 11 15.28 35.36 -19.55
C ARG A 11 16.10 34.57 -18.51
N LYS A 12 16.87 35.26 -17.67
CA LYS A 12 17.66 34.63 -16.59
C LYS A 12 16.77 34.12 -15.46
N VAL A 13 15.75 34.87 -15.07
CA VAL A 13 14.79 34.46 -14.03
C VAL A 13 13.98 33.25 -14.49
N ILE A 14 13.50 33.24 -15.74
CA ILE A 14 12.78 32.10 -16.31
C ILE A 14 13.69 30.86 -16.38
N ALA A 15 14.93 31.00 -16.85
CA ALA A 15 15.88 29.89 -16.89
C ALA A 15 16.18 29.31 -15.50
N LEU A 16 16.34 30.17 -14.49
CA LEU A 16 16.54 29.73 -13.11
C LEU A 16 15.31 28.98 -12.58
N LEU A 17 14.11 29.46 -12.88
CA LEU A 17 12.87 28.84 -12.42
C LEU A 17 12.67 27.45 -13.05
N VAL A 18 13.01 27.28 -14.32
CA VAL A 18 13.01 25.96 -15.00
C VAL A 18 14.00 25.00 -14.34
N VAL A 19 15.22 25.46 -14.04
CA VAL A 19 16.25 24.63 -13.38
C VAL A 19 15.81 24.21 -11.98
N VAL A 20 15.28 25.14 -11.18
CA VAL A 20 14.79 24.86 -9.82
C VAL A 20 13.63 23.87 -9.86
N THR A 21 12.70 24.02 -10.81
CA THR A 21 11.57 23.08 -10.99
C THR A 21 12.06 21.69 -11.41
N ALA A 22 13.06 21.61 -12.29
CA ALA A 22 13.64 20.33 -12.73
C ALA A 22 14.40 19.60 -11.60
N ILE A 23 15.07 20.34 -10.71
CA ILE A 23 15.74 19.76 -9.54
C ILE A 23 14.71 19.24 -8.53
N LEU A 24 13.64 20.01 -8.29
CA LEU A 24 12.56 19.62 -7.39
C LEU A 24 11.79 18.39 -7.89
N THR A 25 11.58 18.22 -9.19
CA THR A 25 10.94 17.00 -9.72
C THR A 25 11.88 15.80 -9.63
N ALA A 26 13.17 15.97 -9.88
CA ALA A 26 14.15 14.89 -9.79
C ALA A 26 14.27 14.29 -8.36
N THR A 27 14.14 15.11 -7.31
CA THR A 27 14.21 14.63 -5.92
C THR A 27 12.97 13.86 -5.49
N VAL A 28 11.79 14.16 -6.04
CA VAL A 28 10.54 13.43 -5.72
C VAL A 28 10.57 12.00 -6.30
N TYR A 29 11.19 11.80 -7.46
CA TYR A 29 11.29 10.45 -8.06
C TYR A 29 12.30 9.54 -7.36
N THR A 30 13.38 10.08 -6.79
CA THR A 30 14.42 9.25 -6.15
C THR A 30 14.08 8.77 -4.74
N LEU A 31 13.12 9.41 -4.06
CA LEU A 31 12.61 8.97 -2.76
C LEU A 31 11.56 7.85 -2.86
N SER A 32 11.07 7.55 -4.07
CA SER A 32 10.16 6.42 -4.32
C SER A 32 10.91 5.13 -4.62
N SER A 33 11.98 4.84 -3.86
CA SER A 33 12.59 3.51 -3.93
C SER A 33 11.58 2.52 -3.36
N PRO A 34 11.09 1.54 -4.14
CA PRO A 34 10.25 0.51 -3.56
C PRO A 34 11.11 -0.23 -2.55
N ALA A 35 10.75 -0.14 -1.27
CA ALA A 35 11.28 -1.03 -0.26
C ALA A 35 11.08 -2.44 -0.80
N THR A 36 12.18 -3.13 -1.11
CA THR A 36 12.17 -4.52 -1.59
C THR A 36 11.48 -5.33 -0.51
N GLU A 37 10.18 -5.57 -0.68
CA GLU A 37 9.44 -6.48 0.17
C GLU A 37 10.12 -7.86 0.08
N PRO A 38 10.27 -8.58 1.20
CA PRO A 38 10.79 -9.94 1.13
C PRO A 38 9.91 -10.75 0.17
N GLU A 39 10.54 -11.36 -0.83
CA GLU A 39 9.88 -12.10 -1.92
C GLU A 39 8.84 -13.13 -1.43
N VAL A 40 9.05 -13.68 -0.22
CA VAL A 40 8.15 -14.61 0.44
C VAL A 40 6.82 -13.95 0.87
N THR A 41 6.84 -12.69 1.32
CA THR A 41 5.57 -12.05 1.72
C THR A 41 4.77 -11.48 0.56
N GLY A 42 5.43 -11.05 -0.52
CA GLY A 42 4.74 -10.72 -1.77
C GLY A 42 3.94 -11.92 -2.29
N ARG A 43 4.55 -13.12 -2.26
CA ARG A 43 3.89 -14.37 -2.68
C ARG A 43 2.68 -14.76 -1.83
N LEU A 44 2.70 -14.50 -0.52
CA LEU A 44 1.58 -14.81 0.37
C LEU A 44 0.37 -13.90 0.10
N GLY A 45 0.62 -12.59 -0.02
CA GLY A 45 -0.41 -11.61 -0.36
C GLY A 45 -1.07 -11.92 -1.70
N GLU A 46 -0.26 -12.21 -2.73
CA GLU A 46 -0.74 -12.60 -4.06
C GLU A 46 -1.54 -13.91 -4.06
N HIS A 47 -1.16 -14.87 -3.21
CA HIS A 47 -1.88 -16.13 -3.08
C HIS A 47 -3.30 -15.89 -2.53
N TYR A 48 -3.42 -15.22 -1.40
CA TYR A 48 -4.72 -14.95 -0.79
C TYR A 48 -5.56 -13.96 -1.61
N ALA A 49 -4.94 -12.97 -2.26
CA ALA A 49 -5.65 -12.08 -3.17
C ALA A 49 -6.31 -12.85 -4.33
N ARG A 50 -5.62 -13.84 -4.92
CA ARG A 50 -6.19 -14.72 -5.95
C ARG A 50 -7.33 -15.60 -5.41
N LEU A 51 -7.20 -16.13 -4.20
CA LEU A 51 -8.28 -16.91 -3.56
C LEU A 51 -9.51 -16.05 -3.26
N LEU A 52 -9.30 -14.79 -2.87
CA LEU A 52 -10.38 -13.85 -2.55
C LEU A 52 -11.11 -13.33 -3.79
N ALA A 53 -10.46 -13.26 -4.96
CA ALA A 53 -11.03 -12.63 -6.14
C ALA A 53 -12.43 -13.15 -6.52
N PRO A 54 -12.70 -14.48 -6.60
CA PRO A 54 -14.05 -14.98 -6.92
C PRO A 54 -15.08 -14.68 -5.83
N ALA A 55 -14.67 -14.65 -4.56
CA ALA A 55 -15.56 -14.38 -3.43
C ALA A 55 -15.92 -12.88 -3.38
N VAL A 56 -14.96 -12.01 -3.66
CA VAL A 56 -15.18 -10.56 -3.80
C VAL A 56 -16.09 -10.27 -4.99
N GLU A 57 -15.86 -10.90 -6.15
CA GLU A 57 -16.69 -10.75 -7.34
C GLU A 57 -18.17 -11.05 -7.04
N LYS A 58 -18.42 -12.15 -6.33
CA LYS A 58 -19.76 -12.61 -5.96
C LYS A 58 -20.33 -11.91 -4.73
N SER A 59 -19.57 -11.01 -4.12
CA SER A 59 -19.91 -10.41 -2.81
C SER A 59 -20.22 -11.44 -1.72
N ASP A 60 -19.58 -12.61 -1.78
CA ASP A 60 -19.77 -13.71 -0.84
C ASP A 60 -19.03 -13.43 0.48
N LYS A 61 -19.72 -12.73 1.39
CA LYS A 61 -19.16 -12.36 2.70
C LYS A 61 -18.78 -13.57 3.54
N GLN A 62 -19.46 -14.70 3.40
CA GLN A 62 -19.14 -15.89 4.18
C GLN A 62 -17.80 -16.47 3.72
N GLU A 63 -17.62 -16.59 2.41
CA GLU A 63 -16.39 -17.11 1.81
C GLU A 63 -15.20 -16.16 2.04
N ILE A 64 -15.40 -14.84 1.92
CA ILE A 64 -14.37 -13.85 2.25
C ILE A 64 -13.90 -14.03 3.70
N ASN A 65 -14.83 -14.14 4.66
CA ASN A 65 -14.47 -14.34 6.06
C ASN A 65 -13.77 -15.67 6.31
N ARG A 66 -14.18 -16.75 5.63
CA ARG A 66 -13.53 -18.06 5.72
C ARG A 66 -12.08 -18.02 5.25
N ILE A 67 -11.82 -17.37 4.12
CA ILE A 67 -10.46 -17.23 3.57
C ILE A 67 -9.60 -16.36 4.49
N LEU A 68 -10.12 -15.22 4.96
CA LEU A 68 -9.40 -14.37 5.91
C LEU A 68 -9.10 -15.09 7.23
N ALA A 69 -10.01 -15.94 7.72
CA ALA A 69 -9.78 -16.72 8.93
C ALA A 69 -8.64 -17.73 8.75
N SER A 70 -8.57 -18.37 7.57
CA SER A 70 -7.43 -19.22 7.20
C SER A 70 -6.12 -18.43 7.16
N MET A 71 -6.14 -17.22 6.60
CA MET A 71 -4.96 -16.35 6.54
C MET A 71 -4.46 -15.95 7.93
N THR A 72 -5.36 -15.64 8.87
CA THR A 72 -4.99 -15.31 10.25
C THR A 72 -4.62 -16.53 11.11
N ALA A 73 -4.74 -17.74 10.57
CA ALA A 73 -4.22 -18.94 11.21
C ALA A 73 -2.71 -19.14 10.95
N ASP A 74 -2.13 -18.44 9.97
CA ASP A 74 -0.69 -18.40 9.75
C ASP A 74 0.00 -17.66 10.91
N GLU A 75 1.07 -18.23 11.45
CA GLU A 75 1.60 -17.88 12.79
C GLU A 75 2.04 -16.43 12.97
N ASP A 76 2.36 -15.72 11.88
CA ASP A 76 2.85 -14.35 11.91
C ASP A 76 1.76 -13.32 11.60
N ILE A 77 0.55 -13.74 11.19
CA ILE A 77 -0.53 -12.83 10.78
C ILE A 77 -1.48 -12.56 11.94
N ILE A 78 -1.50 -11.30 12.40
CA ILE A 78 -2.34 -10.88 13.54
C ILE A 78 -3.72 -10.43 13.07
N LEU A 79 -3.79 -9.90 11.84
CA LEU A 79 -4.97 -9.26 11.30
C LEU A 79 -4.96 -9.40 9.78
N ALA A 80 -6.13 -9.68 9.22
CA ALA A 80 -6.35 -9.60 7.78
C ALA A 80 -7.71 -8.95 7.50
N ALA A 81 -7.80 -8.13 6.46
CA ALA A 81 -9.00 -7.40 6.10
C ALA A 81 -9.11 -7.19 4.59
N VAL A 82 -10.34 -7.14 4.10
CA VAL A 82 -10.64 -6.74 2.72
C VAL A 82 -11.32 -5.39 2.73
N TYR A 83 -10.81 -4.50 1.89
CA TYR A 83 -11.35 -3.17 1.66
C TYR A 83 -11.86 -3.02 0.23
N SER A 84 -12.95 -2.28 0.04
CA SER A 84 -13.40 -1.86 -1.28
C SER A 84 -12.43 -0.85 -1.90
N LEU A 85 -12.62 -0.55 -3.18
CA LEU A 85 -11.84 0.50 -3.87
C LEU A 85 -12.02 1.89 -3.23
N GLN A 86 -13.13 2.11 -2.52
CA GLN A 86 -13.43 3.35 -1.81
C GLN A 86 -12.82 3.38 -0.41
N GLY A 87 -12.13 2.32 0.02
CA GLY A 87 -11.55 2.19 1.35
C GLY A 87 -12.55 1.75 2.42
N GLU A 88 -13.75 1.30 2.04
CA GLU A 88 -14.72 0.75 2.99
C GLU A 88 -14.32 -0.67 3.37
N ARG A 89 -14.36 -0.99 4.67
CA ARG A 89 -14.03 -2.33 5.16
C ARG A 89 -15.16 -3.30 4.84
N VAL A 90 -14.90 -4.26 3.95
CA VAL A 90 -15.85 -5.31 3.56
C VAL A 90 -15.86 -6.45 4.59
N ALA A 91 -14.68 -6.88 5.02
CA ALA A 91 -14.50 -7.98 5.96
C ALA A 91 -13.18 -7.85 6.74
N ARG A 92 -13.09 -8.53 7.88
CA ARG A 92 -11.93 -8.51 8.76
C ARG A 92 -11.90 -9.74 9.67
N GLN A 93 -10.70 -10.29 9.88
CA GLN A 93 -10.41 -11.38 10.81
C GLN A 93 -9.14 -11.08 11.61
N GLY A 94 -8.93 -11.85 12.68
CA GLY A 94 -7.78 -11.71 13.59
C GLY A 94 -8.09 -10.82 14.80
N SER A 95 -7.09 -10.08 15.27
CA SER A 95 -7.20 -9.25 16.49
C SER A 95 -8.41 -8.30 16.43
N PRO A 96 -9.13 -8.08 17.55
CA PRO A 96 -10.25 -7.15 17.62
C PRO A 96 -9.80 -5.67 17.70
N GLU A 97 -8.53 -5.40 18.03
CA GLU A 97 -8.03 -4.04 18.30
C GLU A 97 -7.98 -3.15 17.06
N THR A 98 -7.95 -1.82 17.20
CA THR A 98 -7.77 -0.97 16.02
C THR A 98 -6.37 -1.15 15.40
N LEU A 99 -6.23 -0.98 14.08
CA LEU A 99 -4.92 -1.02 13.42
C LEU A 99 -3.92 -0.06 14.07
N VAL A 100 -4.38 1.12 14.49
CA VAL A 100 -3.56 2.13 15.17
C VAL A 100 -3.08 1.64 16.54
N ALA A 101 -3.94 0.96 17.30
CA ALA A 101 -3.55 0.36 18.58
C ALA A 101 -2.49 -0.73 18.36
N LEU A 102 -2.71 -1.60 17.38
CA LEU A 102 -1.79 -2.69 17.06
C LEU A 102 -0.41 -2.18 16.64
N LEU A 103 -0.34 -1.16 15.79
CA LEU A 103 0.93 -0.58 15.35
C LEU A 103 1.66 0.19 16.45
N ARG A 104 0.93 0.71 17.44
CA ARG A 104 1.54 1.39 18.60
C ARG A 104 2.16 0.41 19.59
N GLU A 105 1.56 -0.77 19.73
CA GLU A 105 2.00 -1.79 20.68
C GLU A 105 3.37 -2.39 20.31
N ASP A 106 3.62 -2.61 19.02
CA ASP A 106 4.89 -3.16 18.54
C ASP A 106 5.29 -2.53 17.21
N ALA A 107 6.43 -1.82 17.23
CA ALA A 107 6.99 -1.13 16.08
C ALA A 107 7.54 -2.09 15.01
N HIS A 108 7.75 -3.38 15.32
CA HIS A 108 8.20 -4.38 14.36
C HIS A 108 7.05 -4.97 13.54
N ARG A 109 5.80 -4.61 13.86
CA ARG A 109 4.65 -5.03 13.07
C ARG A 109 4.69 -4.37 11.70
N VAL A 110 4.47 -5.17 10.66
CA VAL A 110 4.51 -4.71 9.27
C VAL A 110 3.11 -4.79 8.68
N SER A 111 2.59 -3.64 8.26
CA SER A 111 1.35 -3.52 7.53
C SER A 111 1.60 -3.72 6.04
N LYS A 112 0.83 -4.60 5.40
CA LYS A 112 0.98 -4.96 3.98
C LYS A 112 -0.35 -4.86 3.26
N LEU A 113 -0.28 -4.55 1.98
CA LEU A 113 -1.44 -4.35 1.11
C LEU A 113 -1.19 -5.02 -0.24
N SER A 114 -2.18 -5.75 -0.75
CA SER A 114 -2.14 -6.38 -2.07
C SER A 114 -3.45 -6.12 -2.81
N PRO A 115 -3.42 -5.77 -4.10
CA PRO A 115 -4.63 -5.62 -4.90
C PRO A 115 -5.30 -6.98 -5.12
N ILE A 116 -6.62 -7.01 -5.01
CA ILE A 116 -7.43 -8.14 -5.46
C ILE A 116 -7.89 -7.80 -6.87
N ALA A 117 -7.36 -8.52 -7.86
CA ALA A 117 -7.65 -8.30 -9.26
C ALA A 117 -8.47 -9.46 -9.85
N ILE A 118 -9.44 -9.11 -10.71
CA ILE A 118 -10.13 -10.03 -11.61
C ILE A 118 -9.64 -9.69 -13.01
N GLU A 119 -9.08 -10.69 -13.69
CA GLU A 119 -8.32 -10.50 -14.93
C GLU A 119 -7.18 -9.48 -14.74
N THR A 120 -7.39 -8.22 -15.13
CA THR A 120 -6.43 -7.12 -14.98
C THR A 120 -6.97 -5.94 -14.18
N GLN A 121 -8.23 -6.00 -13.74
CA GLN A 121 -8.88 -4.91 -13.00
C GLN A 121 -8.87 -5.18 -11.50
N THR A 122 -8.30 -4.25 -10.73
CA THR A 122 -8.43 -4.25 -9.28
C THR A 122 -9.88 -3.98 -8.87
N VAL A 123 -10.43 -4.85 -8.03
CA VAL A 123 -11.82 -4.77 -7.53
C VAL A 123 -11.88 -4.55 -6.01
N ALA A 124 -10.80 -4.84 -5.29
CA ALA A 124 -10.69 -4.64 -3.85
C ALA A 124 -9.21 -4.65 -3.42
N TYR A 125 -8.94 -4.43 -2.14
CA TYR A 125 -7.62 -4.56 -1.55
C TYR A 125 -7.62 -5.52 -0.37
N LEU A 126 -6.66 -6.44 -0.36
CA LEU A 126 -6.33 -7.26 0.79
C LEU A 126 -5.29 -6.52 1.63
N HIS A 127 -5.57 -6.35 2.92
CA HIS A 127 -4.67 -5.79 3.92
C HIS A 127 -4.37 -6.84 4.98
N TRP A 128 -3.13 -6.91 5.45
CA TRP A 128 -2.78 -7.74 6.60
C TRP A 128 -1.65 -7.15 7.41
N LEU A 129 -1.60 -7.54 8.68
CA LEU A 129 -0.58 -7.12 9.63
C LEU A 129 0.20 -8.33 10.11
N THR A 130 1.52 -8.29 9.95
CA THR A 130 2.41 -9.33 10.46
C THR A 130 3.13 -8.88 11.72
N SER A 131 3.22 -9.72 12.76
CA SER A 131 4.24 -9.59 13.82
C SER A 131 5.33 -10.60 13.52
N PRO A 132 6.57 -10.19 13.22
CA PRO A 132 7.67 -11.15 13.25
C PRO A 132 7.73 -11.72 14.68
N LYS A 133 7.63 -13.04 14.84
CA LYS A 133 7.92 -13.68 16.12
C LYS A 133 9.31 -13.23 16.55
N THR A 134 9.38 -12.41 17.60
CA THR A 134 10.62 -12.34 18.36
C THR A 134 10.83 -13.75 18.88
N SER A 135 11.84 -14.45 18.36
CA SER A 135 12.38 -15.61 19.06
C SER A 135 12.66 -15.13 20.47
N LYS A 136 11.83 -15.53 21.43
CA LYS A 136 12.22 -15.46 22.84
C LYS A 136 13.44 -16.34 23.05
#